data_AF-E0TFL5-F1
#
_entry.id   AF-E0TFL5-F1
#
_cell.length_a   1.000
_cell.length_b   1.000
_cell.length_c   1.000
_cell.angle_alpha   90.00
_cell.angle_beta   90.00
_cell.angle_gamma   90.00
#
_symmetry.space_group_name_H-M   'P 1'
#
loop_
_entity.id
_entity.type
_entity.pdbx_description
1 polymer ?
#
loop_
_entity_poly.entity_id
_entity_poly.type
_entity_poly.pdbx_seq_one_letter_code
_entity_poly.pdbx_strand_id
1 'polypeptide(L)'
;MALFDHGDLTGDEAVNEVLLAYHLGNAAEYNATLPVIDPFPLPTGWRSLSDTEVADHFDTRFTVSRAFALESPLLGVKDRGLEVVLYIEEDDQGLPTRLSVTWVGTNAIVDIFDYLVLNEGSKLAASMEPFLVEVMAFADHLGLTNEDILVTGYSLGAAMTNIMARYKDTLADGFFVDADYIGHAVPFVHDDPDVYNFGYENDLVHRIAGQELGLLRLLKEVGVKVQGRDLDYDNTTDNVVMFNERYADDSFAAPTFGLFNLRAWSAHISGLNFSHLPTIAGSAFYDLTNRDSLVIVSNLNRGKSETYWVEDKASAATRADDYSGFVIGTGLANKLADGKGNDFLDAGEGKDHIRLTLGYDEVEGGKGIDTVHLSDSDITAYRLSDGDLMIHGDSGLKRLHDVEFISLGSNGDNLTENRQAVFALKTERAKEGTDGDDTLKGAVLFGGDGNDILKAGAKGALLHGGDGQDRLEDGRGDDQLYGAAHDDILIHSRGNDLLNGGHGNDIFAFAANASGEVRIEDFGRAFGETDFLLFAPDIFSSLGNVLDNTSMTEDGLLIQSQDLTIILDHADIDAINAQTILFGEA
;
A
#
# COMPACT_ATOMS: atom_id res chain seq x y z
N MET A 1 0.00 6.36 9.96
CA MET A 1 -0.03 4.90 10.19
C MET A 1 0.49 4.29 8.91
N ALA A 2 1.59 3.55 9.01
CA ALA A 2 2.22 2.88 7.88
C ALA A 2 1.33 1.74 7.34
N LEU A 3 1.67 1.22 6.16
CA LEU A 3 0.89 0.19 5.44
C LEU A 3 0.46 -1.00 6.32
N PHE A 4 1.32 -1.43 7.24
CA PHE A 4 1.07 -2.62 8.09
C PHE A 4 0.58 -2.30 9.50
N ASP A 5 0.47 -1.02 9.87
CA ASP A 5 -0.04 -0.61 11.19
C ASP A 5 -1.51 -1.04 11.35
N HIS A 6 -1.86 -1.61 12.51
CA HIS A 6 -3.21 -2.09 12.80
C HIS A 6 -3.45 -2.23 14.30
N GLY A 7 -4.70 -1.98 14.73
CA GLY A 7 -5.02 -1.89 16.15
C GLY A 7 -4.13 -0.86 16.85
N ASP A 8 -3.45 -1.30 17.91
CA ASP A 8 -2.46 -0.50 18.64
C ASP A 8 -1.01 -0.78 18.19
N LEU A 9 -0.80 -1.68 17.22
CA LEU A 9 0.54 -2.04 16.71
C LEU A 9 0.98 -1.07 15.62
N THR A 10 2.22 -0.57 15.75
CA THR A 10 2.84 0.34 14.79
C THR A 10 4.27 -0.05 14.44
N GLY A 11 4.74 0.29 13.25
CA GLY A 11 6.13 0.11 12.83
C GLY A 11 6.58 -1.35 12.90
N ASP A 12 7.79 -1.59 13.43
CA ASP A 12 8.38 -2.93 13.51
C ASP A 12 7.48 -3.96 14.22
N GLU A 13 6.72 -3.56 15.24
CA GLU A 13 5.83 -4.46 15.96
C GLU A 13 4.69 -4.96 15.05
N ALA A 14 4.09 -4.04 14.29
CA ALA A 14 3.04 -4.37 13.34
C ALA A 14 3.57 -5.23 12.18
N VAL A 15 4.73 -4.87 11.61
CA VAL A 15 5.41 -5.63 10.56
C VAL A 15 5.67 -7.07 11.01
N ASN A 16 6.21 -7.25 12.21
CA ASN A 16 6.54 -8.56 12.76
C ASN A 16 5.28 -9.41 12.98
N GLU A 17 4.18 -8.81 13.43
CA GLU A 17 2.93 -9.51 13.66
C GLU A 17 2.26 -9.96 12.33
N VAL A 18 2.25 -9.11 11.31
CA VAL A 18 1.77 -9.49 9.97
C VAL A 18 2.67 -10.57 9.34
N LEU A 19 3.99 -10.48 9.54
CA LEU A 19 4.94 -11.49 9.05
C LEU A 19 4.78 -12.84 9.79
N LEU A 20 4.49 -12.79 11.10
CA LEU A 20 4.16 -13.97 11.90
C LEU A 20 2.90 -14.65 11.35
N ALA A 21 1.83 -13.89 11.15
CA ALA A 21 0.58 -14.36 10.56
C ALA A 21 0.80 -14.99 9.16
N TYR A 22 1.59 -14.33 8.30
CA TYR A 22 2.01 -14.87 7.01
C TYR A 22 2.68 -16.25 7.15
N HIS A 23 3.66 -16.38 8.04
CA HIS A 23 4.43 -17.61 8.21
C HIS A 23 3.58 -18.75 8.77
N LEU A 24 2.75 -18.49 9.78
CA LEU A 24 1.87 -19.51 10.37
C LEU A 24 0.82 -19.98 9.36
N GLY A 25 0.13 -19.03 8.70
CA GLY A 25 -0.89 -19.32 7.69
C GLY A 25 -0.34 -20.15 6.53
N ASN A 26 0.82 -19.76 5.99
CA ASN A 26 1.46 -20.50 4.91
C ASN A 26 1.98 -21.86 5.39
N ALA A 27 2.57 -21.96 6.58
CA ALA A 27 3.03 -23.23 7.13
C ALA A 27 1.87 -24.24 7.28
N ALA A 28 0.70 -23.77 7.73
CA ALA A 28 -0.50 -24.57 7.79
C ALA A 28 -0.91 -25.08 6.39
N GLU A 29 -0.92 -24.21 5.37
CA GLU A 29 -1.26 -24.60 3.99
C GLU A 29 -0.26 -25.60 3.38
N TYR A 30 1.05 -25.36 3.51
CA TYR A 30 2.09 -26.25 2.97
C TYR A 30 2.05 -27.63 3.63
N ASN A 31 1.96 -27.69 4.95
CA ASN A 31 1.98 -28.95 5.68
C ASN A 31 0.71 -29.77 5.41
N ALA A 32 -0.41 -29.09 5.13
CA ALA A 32 -1.65 -29.75 4.77
C ALA A 32 -1.68 -30.27 3.32
N THR A 33 -0.97 -29.61 2.39
CA THR A 33 -0.93 -29.98 0.97
C THR A 33 0.21 -30.94 0.61
N LEU A 34 1.37 -30.87 1.27
CA LEU A 34 2.58 -31.66 0.95
C LEU A 34 3.27 -32.24 2.21
N PRO A 35 2.63 -33.12 3.00
CA PRO A 35 3.11 -33.57 4.32
C PRO A 35 4.40 -34.41 4.32
N VAL A 36 5.02 -34.67 3.14
CA VAL A 36 6.14 -35.62 2.97
C VAL A 36 7.42 -34.93 2.46
N ILE A 37 7.36 -33.64 2.10
CA ILE A 37 8.49 -32.90 1.53
C ILE A 37 8.74 -31.68 2.42
N ASP A 38 9.86 -31.71 3.15
CA ASP A 38 10.45 -30.65 4.00
C ASP A 38 9.44 -29.61 4.56
N PRO A 39 8.91 -29.79 5.79
CA PRO A 39 7.85 -28.93 6.31
C PRO A 39 8.32 -27.47 6.34
N PHE A 40 7.40 -26.56 6.01
CA PHE A 40 7.68 -25.12 6.11
C PHE A 40 8.07 -24.81 7.57
N PRO A 41 9.24 -24.20 7.82
CA PRO A 41 9.72 -23.98 9.17
C PRO A 41 8.80 -23.00 9.90
N LEU A 42 8.48 -23.33 11.16
CA LEU A 42 7.77 -22.39 12.02
C LEU A 42 8.71 -21.25 12.47
N PRO A 43 8.15 -20.06 12.77
CA PRO A 43 8.90 -18.97 13.38
C PRO A 43 9.62 -19.41 14.66
N THR A 44 10.72 -18.73 15.00
CA THR A 44 11.45 -19.01 16.25
C THR A 44 10.53 -18.82 17.44
N GLY A 45 10.56 -19.74 18.41
CA GLY A 45 9.66 -19.73 19.57
C GLY A 45 8.32 -20.45 19.34
N TRP A 46 7.96 -20.76 18.09
CA TRP A 46 6.69 -21.39 17.76
C TRP A 46 6.83 -22.90 17.52
N ARG A 47 5.88 -23.68 18.05
CA ARG A 47 5.80 -25.13 17.83
C ARG A 47 4.36 -25.61 17.62
N SER A 48 4.22 -26.75 16.97
CA SER A 48 2.95 -27.49 16.95
C SER A 48 2.67 -28.17 18.30
N LEU A 49 1.39 -28.43 18.58
CA LEU A 49 0.98 -29.27 19.71
C LEU A 49 1.54 -30.69 19.58
N SER A 50 1.98 -31.27 20.68
CA SER A 50 2.38 -32.67 20.81
C SER A 50 1.19 -33.63 20.76
N ASP A 51 1.43 -34.88 20.38
CA ASP A 51 0.38 -35.91 20.36
C ASP A 51 -0.30 -36.11 21.73
N THR A 52 0.41 -35.81 22.83
CA THR A 52 -0.13 -35.90 24.19
C THR A 52 -1.05 -34.72 24.50
N GLU A 53 -0.62 -33.49 24.21
CA GLU A 53 -1.50 -32.30 24.37
C GLU A 53 -2.80 -32.47 23.58
N VAL A 54 -2.70 -33.01 22.37
CA VAL A 54 -3.87 -33.31 21.53
C VAL A 54 -4.78 -34.34 22.19
N ALA A 55 -4.22 -35.50 22.57
CA ALA A 55 -5.02 -36.61 23.10
C ALA A 55 -5.68 -36.30 24.46
N ASP A 56 -5.05 -35.43 25.25
CA ASP A 56 -5.52 -35.08 26.59
C ASP A 56 -6.55 -33.94 26.58
N HIS A 57 -6.56 -33.09 25.54
CA HIS A 57 -7.37 -31.86 25.51
C HIS A 57 -8.39 -31.75 24.38
N PHE A 58 -8.29 -32.55 23.32
CA PHE A 58 -9.16 -32.44 22.13
C PHE A 58 -9.85 -33.76 21.80
N ASP A 59 -11.17 -33.70 21.57
CA ASP A 59 -11.98 -34.85 21.12
C ASP A 59 -11.96 -34.98 19.58
N THR A 60 -11.52 -33.94 18.87
CA THR A 60 -11.48 -33.85 17.41
C THR A 60 -10.34 -34.66 16.79
N ARG A 61 -10.61 -35.36 15.69
CA ARG A 61 -9.66 -36.30 15.08
C ARG A 61 -8.56 -35.58 14.30
N PHE A 62 -7.33 -35.95 14.63
CA PHE A 62 -6.09 -35.64 13.91
C PHE A 62 -6.10 -36.17 12.47
N THR A 63 -5.85 -35.30 11.49
CA THR A 63 -5.53 -35.70 10.11
C THR A 63 -4.03 -36.01 9.97
N VAL A 64 -3.64 -36.54 8.81
CA VAL A 64 -2.24 -36.90 8.52
C VAL A 64 -1.31 -35.66 8.44
N SER A 65 -1.89 -34.46 8.37
CA SER A 65 -1.22 -33.15 8.31
C SER A 65 -1.10 -32.45 9.67
N ARG A 66 -1.49 -33.10 10.79
CA ARG A 66 -1.58 -32.50 12.14
C ARG A 66 -2.58 -31.35 12.24
N ALA A 67 -3.60 -31.33 11.37
CA ALA A 67 -4.72 -30.42 11.46
C ALA A 67 -5.93 -31.11 12.11
N PHE A 68 -6.78 -30.30 12.74
CA PHE A 68 -8.12 -30.69 13.17
C PHE A 68 -9.08 -30.47 12.01
N ALA A 69 -9.75 -31.53 11.56
CA ALA A 69 -10.75 -31.42 10.51
C ALA A 69 -12.15 -31.26 11.11
N LEU A 70 -12.81 -30.16 10.78
CA LEU A 70 -14.20 -29.90 11.16
C LEU A 70 -15.17 -30.67 10.25
N GLU A 71 -16.41 -30.78 10.71
CA GLU A 71 -17.49 -31.34 9.89
C GLU A 71 -17.82 -30.38 8.73
N SER A 72 -17.82 -30.88 7.49
CA SER A 72 -18.17 -30.05 6.34
C SER A 72 -19.62 -29.54 6.51
N PRO A 73 -19.85 -28.22 6.57
CA PRO A 73 -21.17 -27.64 6.79
C PRO A 73 -22.14 -27.90 5.63
N LEU A 74 -21.63 -28.24 4.44
CA LEU A 74 -22.42 -28.43 3.23
C LEU A 74 -22.68 -29.91 2.91
N LEU A 75 -21.68 -30.78 3.13
CA LEU A 75 -21.78 -32.20 2.82
C LEU A 75 -22.06 -33.09 4.05
N GLY A 76 -21.93 -32.55 5.27
CA GLY A 76 -22.08 -33.30 6.52
C GLY A 76 -21.06 -34.45 6.65
N VAL A 77 -19.95 -34.37 5.91
CA VAL A 77 -18.90 -35.39 5.92
C VAL A 77 -17.93 -35.04 7.04
N LYS A 78 -17.83 -35.95 8.01
CA LYS A 78 -16.84 -35.88 9.09
C LYS A 78 -15.44 -36.14 8.54
N ASP A 79 -14.45 -35.42 9.06
CA ASP A 79 -13.03 -35.59 8.76
C ASP A 79 -12.61 -35.17 7.32
N ARG A 80 -13.38 -34.31 6.63
CA ARG A 80 -13.05 -33.75 5.29
C ARG A 80 -13.56 -32.32 5.05
N GLY A 81 -13.92 -31.61 6.11
CA GLY A 81 -14.28 -30.19 6.04
C GLY A 81 -13.08 -29.31 6.33
N LEU A 82 -13.37 -28.08 6.74
CA LEU A 82 -12.40 -27.05 7.10
C LEU A 82 -11.35 -27.57 8.09
N GLU A 83 -10.08 -27.27 7.82
CA GLU A 83 -8.95 -27.67 8.65
C GLU A 83 -8.40 -26.48 9.43
N VAL A 84 -7.92 -26.75 10.65
CA VAL A 84 -7.29 -25.76 11.53
C VAL A 84 -6.11 -26.39 12.25
N VAL A 85 -5.05 -25.62 12.42
CA VAL A 85 -3.82 -26.01 13.13
C VAL A 85 -3.63 -25.06 14.30
N LEU A 86 -3.23 -25.62 15.44
CA LEU A 86 -2.85 -24.84 16.61
C LEU A 86 -1.33 -24.80 16.74
N TYR A 87 -0.79 -23.62 17.01
CA TYR A 87 0.62 -23.42 17.33
C TYR A 87 0.76 -22.68 18.65
N ILE A 88 1.78 -23.04 19.43
CA ILE A 88 2.07 -22.41 20.72
C ILE A 88 3.39 -21.66 20.58
N GLU A 89 3.40 -20.41 21.01
CA GLU A 89 4.61 -19.65 21.26
C GLU A 89 5.12 -19.93 22.67
N GLU A 90 6.43 -20.10 22.81
CA GLU A 90 7.08 -20.29 24.10
C GLU A 90 8.19 -19.26 24.33
N ASP A 91 8.34 -18.83 25.58
CA ASP A 91 9.47 -18.02 26.02
C ASP A 91 10.78 -18.84 26.06
N ASP A 92 11.90 -18.17 26.39
CA ASP A 92 13.22 -18.81 26.53
C ASP A 92 13.27 -19.94 27.58
N GLN A 93 12.27 -20.04 28.47
CA GLN A 93 12.13 -21.08 29.49
C GLN A 93 11.21 -22.23 29.05
N GLY A 94 10.58 -22.13 27.88
CA GLY A 94 9.61 -23.09 27.37
C GLY A 94 8.22 -22.91 27.97
N LEU A 95 7.89 -21.73 28.52
CA LEU A 95 6.55 -21.43 29.02
C LEU A 95 5.69 -20.86 27.89
N PRO A 96 4.43 -21.32 27.72
CA PRO A 96 3.52 -20.79 26.72
C PRO A 96 3.26 -19.29 26.93
N THR A 97 3.36 -18.50 25.86
CA THR A 97 3.07 -17.05 25.87
C THR A 97 1.91 -16.68 24.97
N ARG A 98 1.72 -17.38 23.85
CA ARG A 98 0.62 -17.15 22.90
C ARG A 98 0.13 -18.46 22.30
N LEU A 99 -1.12 -18.46 21.83
CA LEU A 99 -1.73 -19.55 21.08
C LEU A 99 -2.24 -19.03 19.75
N SER A 100 -1.80 -19.61 18.64
CA SER A 100 -2.37 -19.32 17.33
C SER A 100 -3.45 -20.34 16.95
N VAL A 101 -4.59 -19.82 16.50
CA VAL A 101 -5.63 -20.55 15.77
C VAL A 101 -5.44 -20.28 14.28
N THR A 102 -4.73 -21.17 13.59
CA THR A 102 -4.40 -21.00 12.18
C THR A 102 -5.32 -21.84 11.29
N TRP A 103 -6.20 -21.19 10.55
CA TRP A 103 -7.07 -21.84 9.57
C TRP A 103 -6.30 -22.21 8.31
N VAL A 104 -6.51 -23.45 7.86
CA VAL A 104 -5.94 -23.97 6.60
C VAL A 104 -6.80 -23.52 5.43
N GLY A 105 -6.16 -23.22 4.30
CA GLY A 105 -6.79 -22.90 3.03
C GLY A 105 -7.39 -24.12 2.33
N THR A 106 -7.18 -24.27 1.01
CA THR A 106 -7.85 -25.28 0.18
C THR A 106 -6.91 -26.41 -0.15
N ASN A 107 -6.98 -27.48 0.62
CA ASN A 107 -6.16 -28.67 0.39
C ASN A 107 -6.95 -29.86 -0.15
N ALA A 108 -8.28 -29.76 -0.23
CA ALA A 108 -9.19 -30.75 -0.77
C ALA A 108 -10.19 -30.16 -1.78
N ILE A 109 -10.61 -30.97 -2.77
CA ILE A 109 -11.66 -30.61 -3.74
C ILE A 109 -13.02 -30.30 -3.05
N VAL A 110 -13.21 -30.75 -1.81
CA VAL A 110 -14.41 -30.45 -1.00
C VAL A 110 -14.41 -28.99 -0.52
N ASP A 111 -13.26 -28.40 -0.23
CA ASP A 111 -13.11 -27.01 0.23
C ASP A 111 -13.58 -26.01 -0.83
N ILE A 112 -13.43 -26.37 -2.11
CA ILE A 112 -13.95 -25.62 -3.26
C ILE A 112 -15.49 -25.53 -3.23
N PHE A 113 -16.19 -26.50 -2.60
CA PHE A 113 -17.63 -26.45 -2.41
C PHE A 113 -18.04 -25.67 -1.14
N ASP A 114 -17.24 -25.72 -0.07
CA ASP A 114 -17.48 -24.90 1.14
C ASP A 114 -17.22 -23.40 0.86
N TYR A 115 -16.34 -23.08 -0.09
CA TYR A 115 -16.20 -21.75 -0.75
C TYR A 115 -17.52 -21.14 -1.24
N LEU A 116 -18.49 -21.99 -1.60
CA LEU A 116 -19.74 -21.56 -2.23
C LEU A 116 -20.77 -21.02 -1.23
N VAL A 117 -20.54 -21.22 0.07
CA VAL A 117 -21.40 -20.81 1.19
C VAL A 117 -20.70 -19.94 2.22
N LEU A 118 -19.51 -19.39 1.94
CA LEU A 118 -18.76 -18.51 2.85
C LEU A 118 -19.63 -17.40 3.47
N ASN A 119 -20.56 -16.83 2.70
CA ASN A 119 -21.44 -15.76 3.18
C ASN A 119 -22.65 -16.26 4.00
N GLU A 120 -22.84 -17.57 4.14
CA GLU A 120 -23.71 -18.18 5.16
C GLU A 120 -22.96 -18.32 6.49
N GLY A 121 -22.20 -17.28 6.89
CA GLY A 121 -21.24 -17.31 7.99
C GLY A 121 -21.78 -17.84 9.33
N SER A 122 -23.09 -17.76 9.58
CA SER A 122 -23.70 -18.31 10.80
C SER A 122 -23.70 -19.84 10.86
N LYS A 123 -23.75 -20.54 9.72
CA LYS A 123 -23.60 -22.01 9.69
C LYS A 123 -22.15 -22.41 9.89
N LEU A 124 -21.22 -21.66 9.32
CA LEU A 124 -19.79 -21.87 9.47
C LEU A 124 -19.37 -21.65 10.93
N ALA A 125 -19.78 -20.52 11.52
CA ALA A 125 -19.60 -20.24 12.95
C ALA A 125 -20.17 -21.35 13.84
N ALA A 126 -21.39 -21.83 13.57
CA ALA A 126 -21.99 -22.92 14.33
C ALA A 126 -21.21 -24.25 14.22
N SER A 127 -20.52 -24.49 13.10
CA SER A 127 -19.63 -25.65 12.92
C SER A 127 -18.28 -25.48 13.63
N MET A 128 -17.77 -24.26 13.78
CA MET A 128 -16.53 -23.95 14.51
C MET A 128 -16.73 -24.09 16.03
N GLU A 129 -17.92 -23.72 16.53
CA GLU A 129 -18.21 -23.55 17.96
C GLU A 129 -17.73 -24.71 18.86
N PRO A 130 -18.03 -26.01 18.57
CA PRO A 130 -17.61 -27.09 19.46
C PRO A 130 -16.09 -27.19 19.60
N PHE A 131 -15.36 -26.96 18.51
CA PHE A 131 -13.89 -26.98 18.51
C PHE A 131 -13.33 -25.75 19.23
N LEU A 132 -13.90 -24.57 19.00
CA LEU A 132 -13.44 -23.34 19.64
C LEU A 132 -13.65 -23.34 21.16
N VAL A 133 -14.67 -24.05 21.67
CA VAL A 133 -14.83 -24.31 23.12
C VAL A 133 -13.71 -25.19 23.67
N GLU A 134 -13.22 -26.18 22.91
CA GLU A 134 -12.04 -26.99 23.28
C GLU A 134 -10.77 -26.12 23.28
N VAL A 135 -10.60 -25.24 22.29
CA VAL A 135 -9.48 -24.29 22.20
C VAL A 135 -9.46 -23.33 23.39
N MET A 136 -10.60 -22.75 23.77
CA MET A 136 -10.73 -21.90 24.97
C MET A 136 -10.29 -22.64 26.24
N ALA A 137 -10.77 -23.87 26.43
CA ALA A 137 -10.39 -24.66 27.61
C ALA A 137 -8.88 -25.03 27.61
N PHE A 138 -8.30 -25.23 26.43
CA PHE A 138 -6.88 -25.47 26.28
C PHE A 138 -6.05 -24.20 26.57
N ALA A 139 -6.47 -23.03 26.09
CA ALA A 139 -5.83 -21.76 26.42
C ALA A 139 -5.80 -21.50 27.94
N ASP A 140 -6.93 -21.70 28.63
CA ASP A 140 -7.01 -21.60 30.10
C ASP A 140 -6.06 -22.58 30.80
N HIS A 141 -5.92 -23.81 30.26
CA HIS A 141 -4.94 -24.78 30.77
C HIS A 141 -3.49 -24.31 30.65
N LEU A 142 -3.16 -23.61 29.55
CA LEU A 142 -1.84 -23.00 29.33
C LEU A 142 -1.65 -21.71 30.16
N GLY A 143 -2.70 -21.19 30.79
CA GLY A 143 -2.68 -19.93 31.53
C GLY A 143 -2.77 -18.70 30.63
N LEU A 144 -3.27 -18.87 29.40
CA LEU A 144 -3.45 -17.82 28.41
C LEU A 144 -4.86 -17.22 28.51
N THR A 145 -4.96 -15.95 28.14
CA THR A 145 -6.20 -15.16 28.08
C THR A 145 -6.64 -14.94 26.64
N ASN A 146 -7.66 -14.12 26.43
CA ASN A 146 -8.18 -13.76 25.12
C ASN A 146 -7.22 -12.88 24.31
N GLU A 147 -6.47 -12.00 24.98
CA GLU A 147 -5.43 -11.13 24.39
C GLU A 147 -4.21 -11.92 23.90
N ASP A 148 -4.02 -13.17 24.36
CA ASP A 148 -2.87 -14.01 23.99
C ASP A 148 -3.12 -14.88 22.74
N ILE A 149 -4.20 -14.60 22.01
CA ILE A 149 -4.68 -15.43 20.89
C ILE A 149 -4.46 -14.72 19.55
N LEU A 150 -3.79 -15.41 18.61
CA LEU A 150 -3.68 -14.99 17.22
C LEU A 150 -4.54 -15.87 16.32
N VAL A 151 -5.54 -15.30 15.65
CA VAL A 151 -6.35 -15.99 14.63
C VAL A 151 -5.85 -15.58 13.25
N THR A 152 -5.38 -16.55 12.47
CA THR A 152 -4.82 -16.26 11.14
C THR A 152 -5.11 -17.37 10.13
N GLY A 153 -4.79 -17.11 8.86
CA GLY A 153 -4.93 -18.06 7.77
C GLY A 153 -4.60 -17.46 6.42
N TYR A 154 -4.46 -18.34 5.43
CA TYR A 154 -4.22 -17.98 4.04
C TYR A 154 -5.42 -18.37 3.16
N SER A 155 -5.81 -17.53 2.20
CA SER A 155 -6.86 -17.85 1.24
C SER A 155 -8.20 -18.19 1.92
N LEU A 156 -8.73 -19.40 1.73
CA LEU A 156 -9.92 -19.86 2.45
C LEU A 156 -9.74 -19.80 3.98
N GLY A 157 -8.54 -20.04 4.48
CA GLY A 157 -8.21 -19.89 5.90
C GLY A 157 -8.38 -18.44 6.37
N ALA A 158 -7.97 -17.46 5.55
CA ALA A 158 -8.18 -16.04 5.86
C ALA A 158 -9.67 -15.65 5.85
N ALA A 159 -10.49 -16.27 4.99
CA ALA A 159 -11.95 -16.10 5.07
C ALA A 159 -12.52 -16.66 6.37
N MET A 160 -11.98 -17.77 6.88
CA MET A 160 -12.36 -18.33 8.17
C MET A 160 -11.95 -17.44 9.34
N THR A 161 -10.77 -16.81 9.26
CA THR A 161 -10.36 -15.75 10.19
C THR A 161 -11.39 -14.62 10.23
N ASN A 162 -11.80 -14.10 9.08
CA ASN A 162 -12.80 -13.02 8.99
C ASN A 162 -14.19 -13.44 9.48
N ILE A 163 -14.60 -14.69 9.21
CA ILE A 163 -15.86 -15.23 9.75
C ILE A 163 -15.77 -15.38 11.27
N MET A 164 -14.66 -15.88 11.80
CA MET A 164 -14.47 -16.01 13.24
C MET A 164 -14.49 -14.64 13.92
N ALA A 165 -13.84 -13.63 13.35
CA ALA A 165 -13.90 -12.25 13.82
C ALA A 165 -15.35 -11.72 13.86
N ARG A 166 -16.12 -11.95 12.79
CA ARG A 166 -17.54 -11.53 12.71
C ARG A 166 -18.43 -12.08 13.81
N TYR A 167 -18.08 -13.24 14.38
CA TYR A 167 -18.86 -13.90 15.43
C TYR A 167 -18.12 -13.97 16.77
N LYS A 168 -17.03 -13.21 16.94
CA LYS A 168 -16.14 -13.25 18.11
C LYS A 168 -16.86 -13.06 19.45
N ASP A 169 -17.90 -12.23 19.48
CA ASP A 169 -18.72 -11.96 20.66
C ASP A 169 -19.54 -13.17 21.15
N THR A 170 -19.75 -14.15 20.27
CA THR A 170 -20.65 -15.29 20.53
C THR A 170 -19.94 -16.64 20.51
N LEU A 171 -18.82 -16.73 19.79
CA LEU A 171 -18.05 -17.97 19.71
C LEU A 171 -17.35 -18.25 21.03
N ALA A 172 -17.50 -19.48 21.53
CA ALA A 172 -16.92 -19.93 22.80
C ALA A 172 -17.16 -18.94 23.95
N ASP A 173 -18.43 -18.55 24.15
CA ASP A 173 -18.85 -17.61 25.20
C ASP A 173 -18.15 -16.23 25.15
N GLY A 174 -17.67 -15.81 23.97
CA GLY A 174 -17.01 -14.52 23.77
C GLY A 174 -15.51 -14.51 24.09
N PHE A 175 -14.89 -15.68 24.27
CA PHE A 175 -13.47 -15.79 24.60
C PHE A 175 -12.54 -15.16 23.55
N PHE A 176 -12.95 -15.03 22.30
CA PHE A 176 -12.07 -14.53 21.23
C PHE A 176 -12.26 -13.03 20.91
N VAL A 177 -13.00 -12.28 21.73
CA VAL A 177 -13.35 -10.87 21.43
C VAL A 177 -12.13 -9.95 21.27
N ASP A 178 -11.07 -10.21 22.06
CA ASP A 178 -9.83 -9.43 22.09
C ASP A 178 -8.65 -10.18 21.44
N ALA A 179 -8.93 -11.19 20.62
CA ALA A 179 -7.90 -11.89 19.85
C ALA A 179 -7.41 -11.04 18.66
N ASP A 180 -6.17 -11.25 18.23
CA ASP A 180 -5.62 -10.63 17.03
C ASP A 180 -6.14 -11.37 15.78
N TYR A 181 -6.74 -10.66 14.83
CA TYR A 181 -7.28 -11.23 13.60
C TYR A 181 -6.51 -10.75 12.37
N ILE A 182 -5.70 -11.62 11.77
CA ILE A 182 -4.88 -11.26 10.60
C ILE A 182 -5.09 -12.25 9.45
N GLY A 183 -5.62 -11.76 8.31
CA GLY A 183 -5.91 -12.57 7.13
C GLY A 183 -5.00 -12.27 5.93
N HIS A 184 -4.45 -13.30 5.28
CA HIS A 184 -3.65 -13.17 4.05
C HIS A 184 -4.41 -13.68 2.82
N ALA A 185 -4.50 -12.88 1.76
CA ALA A 185 -5.18 -13.19 0.50
C ALA A 185 -6.66 -13.56 0.71
N VAL A 186 -7.34 -12.76 1.53
CA VAL A 186 -8.72 -12.99 1.99
C VAL A 186 -9.74 -12.90 0.84
N PRO A 187 -10.57 -13.94 0.59
CA PRO A 187 -11.65 -13.84 -0.40
C PRO A 187 -12.95 -13.22 0.14
N PHE A 188 -13.26 -13.41 1.43
CA PHE A 188 -14.43 -12.84 2.13
C PHE A 188 -13.96 -11.88 3.21
N VAL A 189 -14.33 -10.60 3.09
CA VAL A 189 -13.89 -9.55 4.02
C VAL A 189 -14.99 -9.28 5.04
N HIS A 190 -14.64 -9.35 6.32
CA HIS A 190 -15.42 -8.72 7.38
C HIS A 190 -14.78 -7.38 7.68
N ASP A 191 -15.44 -6.31 7.22
CA ASP A 191 -14.96 -4.94 7.33
C ASP A 191 -15.22 -4.42 8.74
N ASP A 192 -14.25 -4.65 9.61
CA ASP A 192 -14.22 -4.31 11.02
C ASP A 192 -12.80 -3.84 11.36
N PRO A 193 -12.64 -2.73 12.10
CA PRO A 193 -11.33 -2.16 12.41
C PRO A 193 -10.42 -3.09 13.22
N ASP A 194 -10.98 -4.09 13.91
CA ASP A 194 -10.21 -5.06 14.72
C ASP A 194 -9.64 -6.22 13.88
N VAL A 195 -9.86 -6.23 12.57
CA VAL A 195 -9.37 -7.25 11.64
C VAL A 195 -8.40 -6.61 10.66
N TYR A 196 -7.20 -7.16 10.54
CA TYR A 196 -6.24 -6.72 9.54
C TYR A 196 -6.14 -7.73 8.39
N ASN A 197 -6.41 -7.28 7.17
CA ASN A 197 -6.31 -8.12 5.99
C ASN A 197 -5.25 -7.58 5.05
N PHE A 198 -4.41 -8.47 4.51
CA PHE A 198 -3.42 -8.09 3.51
C PHE A 198 -3.42 -9.05 2.33
N GLY A 199 -2.98 -8.57 1.19
CA GLY A 199 -2.96 -9.31 -0.05
C GLY A 199 -2.43 -8.46 -1.19
N TYR A 200 -2.55 -8.99 -2.41
CA TYR A 200 -2.17 -8.26 -3.60
C TYR A 200 -3.41 -8.00 -4.45
N GLU A 201 -3.55 -6.82 -5.03
CA GLU A 201 -4.68 -6.48 -5.89
C GLU A 201 -4.80 -7.42 -7.11
N ASN A 202 -3.64 -7.89 -7.59
CA ASN A 202 -3.54 -8.74 -8.77
C ASN A 202 -3.66 -10.23 -8.41
N ASP A 203 -3.91 -10.52 -7.13
CA ASP A 203 -4.42 -11.80 -6.68
C ASP A 203 -5.95 -11.86 -6.84
N LEU A 204 -6.40 -12.64 -7.83
CA LEU A 204 -7.82 -12.78 -8.14
C LEU A 204 -8.65 -13.45 -7.02
N VAL A 205 -8.03 -14.06 -6.02
CA VAL A 205 -8.74 -14.60 -4.85
C VAL A 205 -8.98 -13.50 -3.82
N HIS A 206 -8.02 -12.59 -3.66
CA HIS A 206 -8.12 -11.51 -2.70
C HIS A 206 -9.34 -10.62 -3.03
N ARG A 207 -10.15 -10.32 -2.01
CA ARG A 207 -11.37 -9.51 -2.04
C ARG A 207 -12.48 -10.02 -2.98
N ILE A 208 -12.33 -11.21 -3.58
CA ILE A 208 -13.22 -11.66 -4.67
C ILE A 208 -14.69 -11.71 -4.28
N ALA A 209 -15.05 -12.12 -3.05
CA ALA A 209 -16.44 -12.24 -2.59
C ALA A 209 -16.97 -10.95 -1.95
N GLY A 210 -16.09 -10.10 -1.44
CA GLY A 210 -16.44 -8.92 -0.63
C GLY A 210 -17.27 -9.30 0.60
N GLN A 211 -18.22 -8.44 0.98
CA GLN A 211 -19.08 -8.64 2.16
C GLN A 211 -20.40 -9.40 1.89
N GLU A 212 -21.00 -9.28 0.70
CA GLU A 212 -22.45 -9.50 0.52
C GLU A 212 -22.88 -10.79 -0.20
N LEU A 213 -22.06 -11.38 -1.07
CA LEU A 213 -22.47 -12.50 -1.94
C LEU A 213 -21.66 -13.77 -1.72
N GLY A 214 -22.33 -14.89 -1.42
CA GLY A 214 -21.70 -16.20 -1.54
C GLY A 214 -21.16 -16.39 -2.96
N LEU A 215 -19.96 -16.94 -3.12
CA LEU A 215 -19.22 -17.00 -4.39
C LEU A 215 -20.05 -17.55 -5.56
N LEU A 216 -20.98 -18.49 -5.33
CA LEU A 216 -21.91 -18.99 -6.36
C LEU A 216 -22.87 -17.94 -6.90
N ARG A 217 -23.40 -17.09 -6.02
CA ARG A 217 -24.34 -16.04 -6.39
C ARG A 217 -23.58 -14.94 -7.13
N LEU A 218 -22.38 -14.63 -6.69
CA LEU A 218 -21.45 -13.76 -7.41
C LEU A 218 -21.17 -14.32 -8.82
N LEU A 219 -20.68 -15.55 -8.95
CA LEU A 219 -20.38 -16.16 -10.26
C LEU A 219 -21.62 -16.26 -11.19
N LYS A 220 -22.83 -16.31 -10.62
CA LYS A 220 -24.09 -16.26 -11.38
C LYS A 220 -24.51 -14.85 -11.79
N GLU A 221 -24.24 -13.85 -10.96
CA GLU A 221 -24.60 -12.45 -11.21
C GLU A 221 -23.58 -11.73 -12.12
N VAL A 222 -22.28 -11.98 -11.96
CA VAL A 222 -21.20 -11.36 -12.76
C VAL A 222 -20.73 -12.23 -13.95
N GLY A 223 -21.10 -13.52 -13.98
CA GLY A 223 -20.69 -14.48 -15.02
C GLY A 223 -19.23 -14.98 -14.90
N VAL A 224 -18.78 -15.81 -15.86
CA VAL A 224 -17.39 -16.38 -15.92
C VAL A 224 -16.32 -15.32 -16.28
N LYS A 225 -16.65 -14.04 -16.17
CA LYS A 225 -15.76 -12.91 -16.41
C LYS A 225 -15.72 -12.04 -15.16
N VAL A 226 -15.32 -12.63 -14.03
CA VAL A 226 -14.84 -11.82 -12.92
C VAL A 226 -13.41 -11.40 -13.33
N GLN A 227 -13.29 -10.23 -13.94
CA GLN A 227 -12.01 -9.52 -13.92
C GLN A 227 -11.95 -8.81 -12.57
N GLY A 228 -10.77 -8.79 -11.94
CA GLY A 228 -10.50 -8.41 -10.55
C GLY A 228 -11.47 -7.35 -10.03
N ARG A 229 -12.30 -7.73 -9.05
CA ARG A 229 -13.08 -6.77 -8.31
C ARG A 229 -12.12 -6.12 -7.33
N ASP A 230 -11.67 -4.93 -7.67
CA ASP A 230 -10.92 -4.05 -6.80
C ASP A 230 -11.95 -3.35 -5.91
N LEU A 231 -12.24 -3.97 -4.76
CA LEU A 231 -13.23 -3.49 -3.80
C LEU A 231 -12.47 -2.90 -2.63
N ASP A 232 -12.74 -1.65 -2.31
CA ASP A 232 -12.02 -0.97 -1.24
C ASP A 232 -12.65 -1.28 0.12
N TYR A 233 -11.82 -1.57 1.13
CA TYR A 233 -12.23 -1.74 2.53
C TYR A 233 -11.22 -1.10 3.46
N ASP A 234 -11.72 -0.49 4.54
CA ASP A 234 -10.89 0.22 5.53
C ASP A 234 -9.86 -0.70 6.22
N ASN A 235 -10.03 -2.01 6.11
CA ASN A 235 -9.25 -3.02 6.81
C ASN A 235 -8.43 -3.95 5.90
N THR A 236 -8.34 -3.65 4.61
CA THR A 236 -7.53 -4.39 3.63
C THR A 236 -6.41 -3.54 3.03
N THR A 237 -5.27 -4.14 2.71
CA THR A 237 -4.28 -3.49 1.84
C THR A 237 -4.73 -3.59 0.37
N ASP A 238 -5.35 -2.53 -0.14
CA ASP A 238 -6.08 -2.63 -1.41
C ASP A 238 -5.20 -2.47 -2.64
N ASN A 239 -4.16 -1.65 -2.57
CA ASN A 239 -3.40 -1.21 -3.75
C ASN A 239 -1.96 -1.76 -3.80
N VAL A 240 -1.72 -2.93 -3.21
CA VAL A 240 -0.40 -3.59 -3.26
C VAL A 240 -0.32 -4.52 -4.48
N VAL A 241 0.66 -4.30 -5.36
CA VAL A 241 0.89 -5.05 -6.59
C VAL A 241 2.10 -5.97 -6.46
N MET A 242 1.89 -7.26 -6.67
CA MET A 242 3.01 -8.19 -6.90
C MET A 242 3.44 -8.16 -8.37
N PHE A 243 4.53 -7.46 -8.69
CA PHE A 243 5.05 -7.35 -10.06
C PHE A 243 5.87 -8.60 -10.46
N ASN A 244 5.18 -9.70 -10.77
CA ASN A 244 5.79 -10.93 -11.28
C ASN A 244 5.80 -10.96 -12.83
N GLU A 245 6.41 -12.00 -13.43
CA GLU A 245 6.49 -12.11 -14.89
C GLU A 245 5.12 -12.21 -15.58
N ARG A 246 4.09 -12.62 -14.84
CA ARG A 246 2.72 -12.72 -15.34
C ARG A 246 2.12 -11.33 -15.51
N TYR A 247 2.31 -10.46 -14.53
CA TYR A 247 1.89 -9.07 -14.57
C TYR A 247 2.72 -8.27 -15.59
N ALA A 248 4.02 -8.57 -15.70
CA ALA A 248 4.92 -7.93 -16.67
C ALA A 248 4.61 -8.23 -18.15
N ASP A 249 3.81 -9.24 -18.50
CA ASP A 249 3.59 -9.69 -19.88
C ASP A 249 2.30 -9.13 -20.52
N ASP A 250 2.45 -8.07 -21.35
CA ASP A 250 1.35 -7.40 -22.06
C ASP A 250 0.61 -8.31 -23.07
N SER A 251 1.23 -9.43 -23.49
CA SER A 251 0.64 -10.34 -24.45
C SER A 251 -0.48 -11.20 -23.86
N PHE A 252 -0.64 -11.15 -22.55
CA PHE A 252 -1.69 -11.88 -21.87
C PHE A 252 -2.85 -10.95 -21.54
N ALA A 253 -3.93 -11.09 -22.31
CA ALA A 253 -5.22 -10.52 -21.95
C ALA A 253 -5.55 -10.89 -20.50
N ALA A 254 -5.93 -9.89 -19.69
CA ALA A 254 -6.33 -10.05 -18.28
C ALA A 254 -7.17 -11.33 -18.16
N PRO A 255 -6.64 -12.38 -17.48
CA PRO A 255 -7.26 -13.68 -17.53
C PRO A 255 -8.69 -13.54 -17.01
N THR A 256 -9.65 -14.07 -17.74
CA THR A 256 -10.97 -14.30 -17.15
C THR A 256 -10.76 -15.22 -15.95
N PHE A 257 -11.11 -14.75 -14.74
CA PHE A 257 -11.05 -15.58 -13.55
C PHE A 257 -11.80 -16.88 -13.82
N GLY A 258 -11.11 -17.99 -13.61
CA GLY A 258 -11.70 -19.29 -13.58
C GLY A 258 -11.18 -19.99 -12.35
N LEU A 259 -12.09 -20.51 -11.53
CA LEU A 259 -11.79 -21.39 -10.40
C LEU A 259 -10.88 -22.58 -10.79
N PHE A 260 -10.85 -22.92 -12.09
CA PHE A 260 -10.02 -23.99 -12.67
C PHE A 260 -8.91 -23.48 -13.60
N ASN A 261 -8.76 -22.16 -13.75
CA ASN A 261 -7.66 -21.56 -14.50
C ASN A 261 -6.51 -21.24 -13.54
N LEU A 262 -5.80 -22.28 -13.08
CA LEU A 262 -4.68 -22.17 -12.13
C LEU A 262 -3.55 -21.24 -12.64
N ARG A 263 -3.49 -20.97 -13.95
CA ARG A 263 -2.54 -20.01 -14.52
C ARG A 263 -2.90 -18.55 -14.23
N ALA A 264 -4.17 -18.27 -13.92
CA ALA A 264 -4.64 -16.95 -13.50
C ALA A 264 -4.39 -16.67 -12.01
N TRP A 265 -3.99 -17.69 -11.24
CA TRP A 265 -3.73 -17.62 -9.80
C TRP A 265 -2.25 -17.35 -9.51
N SER A 266 -1.53 -16.69 -10.42
CA SER A 266 -0.08 -16.56 -10.29
C SER A 266 0.33 -15.76 -9.06
N ALA A 267 -0.33 -14.63 -8.79
CA ALA A 267 -0.10 -13.83 -7.59
C ALA A 267 -0.47 -14.61 -6.31
N HIS A 268 -1.63 -15.29 -6.32
CA HIS A 268 -2.05 -16.19 -5.23
C HIS A 268 -0.99 -17.26 -4.93
N ILE A 269 -0.60 -18.06 -5.92
CA ILE A 269 0.36 -19.15 -5.71
C ILE A 269 1.75 -18.61 -5.34
N SER A 270 2.12 -17.44 -5.86
CA SER A 270 3.39 -16.80 -5.51
C SER A 270 3.38 -16.26 -4.09
N GLY A 271 2.25 -15.75 -3.59
CA GLY A 271 2.09 -15.29 -2.20
C GLY A 271 2.36 -16.39 -1.16
N LEU A 272 2.13 -17.67 -1.50
CA LEU A 272 2.56 -18.79 -0.65
C LEU A 272 4.08 -18.94 -0.55
N ASN A 273 4.79 -18.70 -1.65
CA ASN A 273 6.22 -18.99 -1.76
C ASN A 273 7.11 -17.78 -1.43
N PHE A 274 6.58 -16.55 -1.57
CA PHE A 274 7.33 -15.31 -1.48
C PHE A 274 6.56 -14.29 -0.64
N SER A 275 7.19 -13.85 0.46
CA SER A 275 6.71 -12.69 1.22
C SER A 275 7.45 -11.45 0.75
N HIS A 276 6.70 -10.43 0.35
CA HIS A 276 7.26 -9.11 0.07
C HIS A 276 7.20 -8.18 1.29
N LEU A 277 6.59 -8.63 2.40
CA LEU A 277 6.43 -7.80 3.60
C LEU A 277 7.76 -7.25 4.12
N PRO A 278 8.85 -8.05 4.25
CA PRO A 278 10.13 -7.50 4.70
C PRO A 278 10.78 -6.56 3.69
N THR A 279 10.52 -6.76 2.39
CA THR A 279 11.02 -5.86 1.34
C THR A 279 10.31 -4.51 1.39
N ILE A 280 8.98 -4.52 1.57
CA ILE A 280 8.18 -3.30 1.69
C ILE A 280 8.53 -2.56 2.99
N ALA A 281 8.55 -3.27 4.11
CA ALA A 281 8.89 -2.70 5.43
C ALA A 281 10.34 -2.21 5.52
N GLY A 282 11.23 -2.77 4.71
CA GLY A 282 12.63 -2.35 4.64
C GLY A 282 12.88 -1.18 3.69
N SER A 283 11.85 -0.65 3.04
CA SER A 283 12.00 0.46 2.10
C SER A 283 12.30 1.76 2.83
N ALA A 284 13.11 2.63 2.21
CA ALA A 284 13.37 3.98 2.72
C ALA A 284 12.09 4.83 2.87
N PHE A 285 11.03 4.47 2.14
CA PHE A 285 9.76 5.21 2.11
C PHE A 285 8.64 4.53 2.91
N TYR A 286 8.94 3.49 3.70
CA TYR A 286 7.90 2.74 4.42
C TYR A 286 7.03 3.61 5.34
N ASP A 287 7.63 4.56 6.04
CA ASP A 287 6.92 5.42 7.00
C ASP A 287 5.97 6.42 6.31
N LEU A 288 6.17 6.68 5.01
CA LEU A 288 5.25 7.46 4.16
C LEU A 288 4.11 6.61 3.62
N THR A 289 4.15 5.29 3.76
CA THR A 289 3.01 4.49 3.30
C THR A 289 1.81 4.66 4.22
N ASN A 290 0.63 4.38 3.69
CA ASN A 290 -0.60 4.18 4.44
C ASN A 290 -1.27 2.89 3.93
N ARG A 291 -2.36 2.46 4.58
CA ARG A 291 -3.03 1.19 4.28
C ARG A 291 -3.49 1.06 2.82
N ASP A 292 -3.85 2.18 2.20
CA ASP A 292 -4.38 2.26 0.85
C ASP A 292 -3.33 2.67 -0.18
N SER A 293 -2.09 2.96 0.23
CA SER A 293 -1.03 3.37 -0.70
C SER A 293 -0.87 2.40 -1.86
N LEU A 294 -0.67 2.94 -3.06
CA LEU A 294 -0.24 2.16 -4.23
C LEU A 294 1.20 1.70 -4.02
N VAL A 295 1.41 0.40 -3.82
CA VAL A 295 2.74 -0.17 -3.61
C VAL A 295 3.01 -1.27 -4.62
N ILE A 296 3.95 -1.04 -5.54
CA ILE A 296 4.35 -2.00 -6.57
C ILE A 296 5.69 -2.60 -6.19
N VAL A 297 5.67 -3.88 -5.81
CA VAL A 297 6.88 -4.59 -5.40
C VAL A 297 7.32 -5.59 -6.46
N SER A 298 8.59 -5.50 -6.84
CA SER A 298 9.22 -6.40 -7.81
C SER A 298 9.26 -7.83 -7.28
N ASN A 299 8.73 -8.77 -8.08
CA ASN A 299 8.85 -10.21 -7.87
C ASN A 299 9.42 -10.90 -9.11
N LEU A 300 10.36 -10.22 -9.78
CA LEU A 300 10.99 -10.73 -10.99
C LEU A 300 12.24 -11.53 -10.64
N ASN A 301 12.44 -12.66 -11.31
CA ASN A 301 13.73 -13.34 -11.25
C ASN A 301 14.83 -12.50 -11.95
N ARG A 302 16.11 -12.78 -11.62
CA ARG A 302 17.30 -12.08 -12.17
C ARG A 302 17.31 -11.92 -13.69
N GLY A 303 16.84 -12.90 -14.45
CA GLY A 303 16.84 -12.80 -15.91
C GLY A 303 15.79 -11.83 -16.45
N LYS A 304 14.76 -11.54 -15.66
CA LYS A 304 13.61 -10.72 -16.01
C LYS A 304 13.67 -9.32 -15.41
N SER A 305 14.25 -9.16 -14.22
CA SER A 305 14.43 -7.87 -13.54
C SER A 305 15.26 -6.88 -14.36
N GLU A 306 16.24 -7.37 -15.14
CA GLU A 306 17.05 -6.54 -16.04
C GLU A 306 16.34 -6.22 -17.39
N THR A 307 15.20 -6.86 -17.66
CA THR A 307 14.49 -6.74 -18.95
C THR A 307 13.22 -5.91 -18.84
N TYR A 308 12.36 -6.20 -17.87
CA TYR A 308 11.06 -5.54 -17.69
C TYR A 308 11.18 -4.36 -16.75
N TRP A 309 10.51 -3.26 -17.10
CA TRP A 309 10.26 -2.15 -16.18
C TRP A 309 9.17 -2.57 -15.19
N VAL A 310 9.49 -2.49 -13.90
CA VAL A 310 8.53 -2.58 -12.79
C VAL A 310 7.87 -1.21 -12.71
N GLU A 311 6.58 -1.17 -12.97
CA GLU A 311 5.78 0.05 -13.12
C GLU A 311 4.32 -0.29 -12.84
N ASP A 312 3.47 0.71 -12.54
CA ASP A 312 2.02 0.45 -12.50
C ASP A 312 1.55 0.19 -13.93
N LYS A 313 1.10 -1.03 -14.19
CA LYS A 313 0.51 -1.35 -15.49
C LYS A 313 -0.96 -1.11 -15.35
N ALA A 314 -1.37 0.12 -15.64
CA ALA A 314 -2.76 0.54 -15.76
C ALA A 314 -3.58 -0.55 -16.48
N SER A 315 -4.19 -1.43 -15.69
CA SER A 315 -5.09 -2.44 -16.24
C SER A 315 -6.35 -1.67 -16.61
N ALA A 316 -6.94 -1.96 -17.77
CA ALA A 316 -7.99 -1.14 -18.39
C ALA A 316 -9.32 -1.02 -17.59
N ALA A 317 -9.29 -1.23 -16.28
CA ALA A 317 -10.44 -1.21 -15.39
C ALA A 317 -10.28 -0.41 -14.09
N THR A 318 -9.10 0.05 -13.63
CA THR A 318 -9.04 0.59 -12.23
C THR A 318 -8.31 1.90 -11.96
N ARG A 319 -7.24 2.33 -12.67
CA ARG A 319 -6.62 3.65 -12.38
C ARG A 319 -5.81 4.26 -13.51
N ALA A 320 -5.76 5.59 -13.53
CA ALA A 320 -4.98 6.40 -14.45
C ALA A 320 -3.50 6.42 -14.00
N ASP A 321 -2.59 6.70 -14.93
CA ASP A 321 -1.14 6.69 -14.71
C ASP A 321 -0.63 7.96 -14.00
N ASP A 322 -1.50 8.68 -13.31
CA ASP A 322 -1.27 9.99 -12.70
C ASP A 322 -1.43 9.98 -11.17
N TYR A 323 -1.56 8.79 -10.56
CA TYR A 323 -1.57 8.62 -9.10
C TYR A 323 -0.16 8.48 -8.56
N SER A 324 0.04 8.99 -7.35
CA SER A 324 1.26 8.81 -6.57
C SER A 324 1.42 7.34 -6.17
N GLY A 325 2.66 6.84 -6.15
CA GLY A 325 2.92 5.42 -5.90
C GLY A 325 4.32 5.12 -5.38
N PHE A 326 4.45 3.95 -4.75
CA PHE A 326 5.71 3.43 -4.25
C PHE A 326 6.16 2.27 -5.15
N VAL A 327 7.33 2.38 -5.77
CA VAL A 327 7.89 1.34 -6.65
C VAL A 327 9.13 0.75 -6.00
N ILE A 328 9.03 -0.50 -5.54
CA ILE A 328 10.04 -1.13 -4.70
C ILE A 328 10.73 -2.27 -5.45
N GLY A 329 12.05 -2.14 -5.58
CA GLY A 329 12.97 -3.09 -6.18
C GLY A 329 13.32 -4.26 -5.26
N THR A 330 14.44 -4.92 -5.56
CA THR A 330 14.97 -6.06 -4.80
C THR A 330 16.47 -5.95 -4.69
N GLY A 331 17.14 -6.91 -4.03
CA GLY A 331 18.61 -7.04 -4.07
C GLY A 331 19.19 -7.55 -5.42
N LEU A 332 18.48 -7.35 -6.52
CA LEU A 332 18.90 -7.67 -7.89
C LEU A 332 19.05 -6.36 -8.68
N ALA A 333 19.72 -6.40 -9.84
CA ALA A 333 19.58 -5.29 -10.78
C ALA A 333 18.13 -5.21 -11.30
N ASN A 334 17.49 -4.07 -11.09
CA ASN A 334 16.11 -3.78 -11.44
C ASN A 334 16.03 -2.72 -12.53
N LYS A 335 14.87 -2.69 -13.19
CA LYS A 335 14.40 -1.58 -13.99
C LYS A 335 13.10 -1.09 -13.35
N LEU A 336 13.08 0.12 -12.82
CA LEU A 336 11.92 0.71 -12.16
C LEU A 336 11.44 1.92 -12.97
N ALA A 337 10.13 2.10 -13.10
CA ALA A 337 9.56 3.28 -13.72
C ALA A 337 8.37 3.79 -12.92
N ASP A 338 8.27 5.10 -12.88
CA ASP A 338 7.22 5.88 -12.24
C ASP A 338 5.94 5.95 -13.09
N GLY A 339 4.89 6.48 -12.48
CA GLY A 339 3.74 7.07 -13.16
C GLY A 339 4.04 8.53 -13.55
N LYS A 340 2.99 9.34 -13.62
CA LYS A 340 3.05 10.81 -13.81
C LYS A 340 2.68 11.57 -12.52
N GLY A 341 2.36 10.85 -11.46
CA GLY A 341 2.01 11.41 -10.14
C GLY A 341 3.27 11.72 -9.35
N ASN A 342 3.15 11.77 -8.02
CA ASN A 342 4.34 11.87 -7.17
C ASN A 342 4.83 10.45 -6.82
N ASP A 343 5.97 10.02 -7.35
CA ASP A 343 6.41 8.63 -7.22
C ASP A 343 7.65 8.48 -6.32
N PHE A 344 7.65 7.43 -5.50
CA PHE A 344 8.71 7.08 -4.56
C PHE A 344 9.34 5.75 -4.97
N LEU A 345 10.57 5.78 -5.48
CA LEU A 345 11.22 4.61 -6.08
C LEU A 345 12.42 4.16 -5.26
N ASP A 346 12.31 2.98 -4.66
CA ASP A 346 13.37 2.34 -3.90
C ASP A 346 14.00 1.21 -4.72
N ALA A 347 15.22 1.42 -5.20
CA ALA A 347 15.91 0.49 -6.08
C ALA A 347 16.50 -0.74 -5.35
N GLY A 348 16.77 -0.64 -4.04
CA GLY A 348 17.38 -1.71 -3.26
C GLY A 348 18.88 -1.91 -3.49
N GLU A 349 19.30 -3.13 -3.79
CA GLU A 349 20.72 -3.40 -4.10
C GLU A 349 20.86 -3.86 -5.54
N GLY A 350 21.90 -3.41 -6.25
CA GLY A 350 22.13 -3.92 -7.59
C GLY A 350 22.83 -2.94 -8.50
N LYS A 351 22.28 -2.81 -9.69
CA LYS A 351 22.74 -1.90 -10.72
C LYS A 351 21.49 -1.49 -11.47
N ASP A 352 20.86 -0.46 -10.94
CA ASP A 352 19.48 -0.20 -11.18
C ASP A 352 19.31 0.87 -12.25
N HIS A 353 18.20 0.74 -12.96
CA HIS A 353 17.80 1.66 -14.00
C HIS A 353 16.43 2.19 -13.64
N ILE A 354 16.37 3.46 -13.24
CA ILE A 354 15.16 4.12 -12.81
C ILE A 354 14.75 5.10 -13.90
N ARG A 355 13.53 5.01 -14.43
CA ARG A 355 13.01 5.98 -15.41
C ARG A 355 11.99 6.85 -14.70
N LEU A 356 12.16 8.16 -14.82
CA LEU A 356 11.25 9.16 -14.29
C LEU A 356 10.61 9.97 -15.44
N THR A 357 9.36 10.34 -15.25
CA THR A 357 8.50 11.12 -16.12
C THR A 357 8.02 12.37 -15.38
N LEU A 358 6.73 12.73 -15.46
CA LEU A 358 6.16 13.94 -14.87
C LEU A 358 5.98 13.80 -13.35
N GLY A 359 5.81 14.92 -12.65
CA GLY A 359 5.46 14.94 -11.22
C GLY A 359 6.64 15.25 -10.29
N TYR A 360 6.41 15.11 -8.98
CA TYR A 360 7.46 15.20 -7.97
C TYR A 360 7.90 13.79 -7.56
N ASP A 361 9.15 13.41 -7.84
CA ASP A 361 9.62 12.05 -7.54
C ASP A 361 10.80 12.03 -6.58
N GLU A 362 10.82 11.01 -5.73
CA GLU A 362 11.95 10.67 -4.87
C GLU A 362 12.54 9.31 -5.25
N VAL A 363 13.87 9.25 -5.34
CA VAL A 363 14.60 8.02 -5.67
C VAL A 363 15.61 7.70 -4.59
N GLU A 364 15.50 6.50 -4.05
CA GLU A 364 16.53 5.82 -3.28
C GLU A 364 17.24 4.83 -4.20
N GLY A 365 18.47 5.17 -4.63
CA GLY A 365 19.28 4.32 -5.49
C GLY A 365 19.85 3.09 -4.77
N GLY A 366 20.06 3.21 -3.47
CA GLY A 366 20.56 2.15 -2.61
C GLY A 366 21.99 1.70 -2.96
N LYS A 367 22.29 0.43 -2.70
CA LYS A 367 23.65 -0.09 -2.91
C LYS A 367 23.83 -0.52 -4.35
N GLY A 368 24.62 0.21 -5.13
CA GLY A 368 24.79 -0.23 -6.49
C GLY A 368 25.62 0.66 -7.37
N ILE A 369 25.30 0.58 -8.66
CA ILE A 369 25.63 1.64 -9.61
C ILE A 369 24.34 1.95 -10.33
N ASP A 370 23.73 3.05 -9.93
CA ASP A 370 22.34 3.32 -10.21
C ASP A 370 22.25 4.47 -11.21
N THR A 371 21.30 4.35 -12.13
CA THR A 371 21.13 5.29 -13.23
C THR A 371 19.69 5.72 -13.35
N VAL A 372 19.46 7.02 -13.14
CA VAL A 372 18.17 7.67 -13.40
C VAL A 372 18.12 8.15 -14.85
N HIS A 373 17.01 7.89 -15.52
CA HIS A 373 16.73 8.30 -16.89
C HIS A 373 15.59 9.32 -16.88
N LEU A 374 15.89 10.54 -17.32
CA LEU A 374 14.97 11.65 -17.35
C LEU A 374 14.60 11.98 -18.81
N SER A 375 13.32 12.28 -19.03
CA SER A 375 12.83 12.71 -20.34
C SER A 375 13.23 14.15 -20.70
N ASP A 376 13.81 14.87 -19.76
CA ASP A 376 14.20 16.28 -19.86
C ASP A 376 15.19 16.58 -20.98
N SER A 377 14.99 17.74 -21.60
CA SER A 377 15.89 18.27 -22.61
C SER A 377 17.05 19.09 -21.99
N ASP A 378 16.80 19.73 -20.86
CA ASP A 378 17.76 20.46 -20.04
C ASP A 378 17.34 20.35 -18.57
N ILE A 379 18.30 20.46 -17.66
CA ILE A 379 18.06 20.35 -16.21
C ILE A 379 18.85 21.40 -15.44
N THR A 380 18.29 21.83 -14.32
CA THR A 380 19.01 22.54 -13.27
C THR A 380 19.17 21.64 -12.07
N ALA A 381 20.40 21.51 -11.56
CA ALA A 381 20.69 20.64 -10.44
C ALA A 381 21.15 21.43 -9.21
N TYR A 382 20.66 21.07 -8.03
CA TYR A 382 21.10 21.60 -6.75
C TYR A 382 21.60 20.44 -5.90
N ARG A 383 22.82 20.56 -5.37
CA ARG A 383 23.36 19.57 -4.43
C ARG A 383 23.13 20.07 -3.01
N LEU A 384 22.40 19.28 -2.24
CA LEU A 384 22.10 19.53 -0.84
C LEU A 384 23.27 19.11 0.05
N SER A 385 23.17 19.45 1.34
CA SER A 385 24.25 19.27 2.31
C SER A 385 24.41 17.82 2.78
N ASP A 386 23.33 17.05 2.75
CA ASP A 386 23.25 15.60 3.01
C ASP A 386 23.92 14.75 1.91
N GLY A 387 24.02 15.29 0.70
CA GLY A 387 24.57 14.61 -0.48
C GLY A 387 23.58 14.50 -1.63
N ASP A 388 22.30 14.75 -1.37
CA ASP A 388 21.22 14.59 -2.32
C ASP A 388 21.31 15.58 -3.46
N LEU A 389 20.62 15.21 -4.54
CA LEU A 389 20.54 16.01 -5.73
C LEU A 389 19.08 16.31 -6.05
N MET A 390 18.74 17.59 -5.95
CA MET A 390 17.47 18.11 -6.47
C MET A 390 17.66 18.45 -7.94
N ILE A 391 16.88 17.80 -8.81
CA ILE A 391 16.86 18.02 -10.25
C ILE A 391 15.56 18.69 -10.63
N HIS A 392 15.67 19.87 -11.24
CA HIS A 392 14.55 20.63 -11.75
C HIS A 392 14.60 20.68 -13.27
N GLY A 393 13.49 20.35 -13.93
CA GLY A 393 13.38 20.33 -15.38
C GLY A 393 11.94 20.47 -15.87
N ASP A 394 11.73 20.17 -17.15
CA ASP A 394 10.40 20.17 -17.78
C ASP A 394 9.53 19.01 -17.28
N SER A 395 10.15 17.99 -16.66
CA SER A 395 9.48 16.83 -16.08
C SER A 395 9.07 17.01 -14.61
N GLY A 396 9.28 18.20 -14.04
CA GLY A 396 9.01 18.49 -12.63
C GLY A 396 10.27 18.54 -11.77
N LEU A 397 10.12 18.30 -10.47
CA LEU A 397 11.20 18.30 -9.49
C LEU A 397 11.47 16.87 -9.02
N LYS A 398 12.74 16.47 -9.00
CA LYS A 398 13.16 15.12 -8.58
C LYS A 398 14.19 15.21 -7.47
N ARG A 399 14.05 14.41 -6.41
CA ARG A 399 15.07 14.23 -5.37
C ARG A 399 15.75 12.88 -5.56
N LEU A 400 17.08 12.90 -5.72
CA LEU A 400 17.87 11.69 -5.98
C LEU A 400 18.87 11.45 -4.84
N HIS A 401 18.68 10.35 -4.10
CA HIS A 401 19.60 9.82 -3.10
C HIS A 401 20.34 8.59 -3.65
N ASP A 402 21.64 8.46 -3.34
CA ASP A 402 22.48 7.32 -3.74
C ASP A 402 22.41 6.95 -5.25
N VAL A 403 22.39 7.94 -6.13
CA VAL A 403 22.42 7.76 -7.61
C VAL A 403 23.76 8.18 -8.22
N GLU A 404 24.42 7.29 -8.98
CA GLU A 404 25.70 7.61 -9.64
C GLU A 404 25.56 8.35 -10.98
N PHE A 405 24.53 8.04 -11.76
CA PHE A 405 24.41 8.51 -13.14
C PHE A 405 23.02 9.04 -13.48
N ILE A 406 22.98 10.10 -14.28
CA ILE A 406 21.77 10.60 -14.91
C ILE A 406 21.93 10.50 -16.43
N SER A 407 20.88 10.06 -17.11
CA SER A 407 20.75 10.09 -18.56
C SER A 407 19.59 11.02 -18.96
N LEU A 408 19.84 11.91 -19.91
CA LEU A 408 18.82 12.81 -20.47
C LEU A 408 18.37 12.36 -21.87
N GLY A 409 17.10 12.57 -22.20
CA GLY A 409 16.55 12.46 -23.56
C GLY A 409 15.21 11.74 -23.65
N SER A 410 14.45 12.04 -24.72
CA SER A 410 13.12 11.49 -24.95
C SER A 410 13.15 9.97 -25.25
N ASN A 411 12.41 9.20 -24.45
CA ASN A 411 12.26 7.74 -24.45
C ASN A 411 12.50 6.96 -25.77
N GLY A 412 13.36 5.93 -25.69
CA GLY A 412 13.37 4.80 -26.62
C GLY A 412 14.73 4.13 -26.77
N ASP A 413 15.07 3.17 -25.87
CA ASP A 413 16.13 2.13 -25.94
C ASP A 413 17.57 2.50 -26.39
N ASN A 414 17.83 3.74 -26.81
CA ASN A 414 19.14 4.26 -27.17
C ASN A 414 19.65 5.14 -26.01
N LEU A 415 19.92 4.48 -24.89
CA LEU A 415 20.48 5.00 -23.62
C LEU A 415 21.91 5.58 -23.75
N THR A 416 22.26 6.17 -24.90
CA THR A 416 23.60 6.62 -25.25
C THR A 416 23.75 8.13 -25.38
N GLU A 417 22.67 8.92 -25.36
CA GLU A 417 22.78 10.31 -25.82
C GLU A 417 23.39 11.28 -24.80
N ASN A 418 23.23 11.10 -23.48
CA ASN A 418 23.91 11.99 -22.53
C ASN A 418 24.00 11.44 -21.10
N ARG A 419 24.85 10.42 -20.88
CA ARG A 419 25.14 9.94 -19.51
C ARG A 419 26.11 10.89 -18.83
N GLN A 420 25.65 11.54 -17.77
CA GLN A 420 26.47 12.37 -16.91
C GLN A 420 26.58 11.73 -15.53
N ALA A 421 27.80 11.67 -15.00
CA ALA A 421 27.99 11.23 -13.63
C ALA A 421 27.55 12.35 -12.68
N VAL A 422 26.79 12.01 -11.64
CA VAL A 422 26.20 12.97 -10.70
C VAL A 422 27.26 13.86 -10.02
N PHE A 423 28.44 13.33 -9.73
CA PHE A 423 29.57 14.10 -9.17
C PHE A 423 30.20 15.10 -10.17
N ALA A 424 29.98 14.90 -11.47
CA ALA A 424 30.51 15.77 -12.52
C ALA A 424 29.49 16.80 -13.02
N LEU A 425 28.24 16.70 -12.57
CA LEU A 425 27.17 17.63 -12.91
C LEU A 425 27.45 19.03 -12.33
N LYS A 426 27.24 20.07 -13.13
CA LYS A 426 27.33 21.45 -12.64
C LYS A 426 26.10 21.74 -11.80
N THR A 427 26.29 22.09 -10.54
CA THR A 427 25.20 22.44 -9.63
C THR A 427 25.12 23.95 -9.39
N GLU A 428 23.90 24.41 -9.17
CA GLU A 428 23.58 25.76 -8.74
C GLU A 428 23.52 25.84 -7.21
N ARG A 429 23.44 27.06 -6.67
CA ARG A 429 23.35 27.30 -5.22
C ARG A 429 21.90 27.47 -4.81
N ALA A 430 21.54 26.80 -3.72
CA ALA A 430 20.29 27.01 -3.01
C ALA A 430 20.56 27.44 -1.57
N LYS A 431 19.50 27.85 -0.87
CA LYS A 431 19.51 28.00 0.59
C LYS A 431 18.80 26.80 1.18
N GLU A 432 19.45 26.16 2.14
CA GLU A 432 18.98 24.97 2.83
C GLU A 432 18.72 25.31 4.30
N GLY A 433 17.76 24.65 4.93
CA GLY A 433 17.58 24.61 6.38
C GLY A 433 18.48 23.56 7.02
N THR A 434 18.04 23.04 8.15
CA THR A 434 18.70 22.06 9.00
C THR A 434 17.72 20.93 9.30
N ASP A 435 18.12 19.93 10.09
CA ASP A 435 17.24 18.83 10.52
C ASP A 435 16.15 19.26 11.53
N GLY A 436 15.76 20.53 11.58
CA GLY A 436 14.73 21.01 12.49
C GLY A 436 14.20 22.40 12.12
N ASP A 437 13.09 22.77 12.74
CA ASP A 437 12.25 23.91 12.35
C ASP A 437 13.01 25.21 12.00
N ASP A 438 12.94 25.57 10.74
CA ASP A 438 13.64 26.68 10.13
C ASP A 438 12.69 27.78 9.61
N THR A 439 13.26 28.95 9.36
CA THR A 439 12.56 30.02 8.64
C THR A 439 13.45 30.59 7.55
N LEU A 440 13.12 30.23 6.32
CA LEU A 440 13.91 30.55 5.14
C LEU A 440 13.25 31.65 4.31
N LYS A 441 14.09 32.44 3.63
CA LYS A 441 13.66 33.49 2.71
C LYS A 441 14.62 33.57 1.53
N GLY A 442 14.11 33.57 0.31
CA GLY A 442 14.94 33.51 -0.87
C GLY A 442 14.16 33.20 -2.15
N ALA A 443 14.87 32.63 -3.12
CA ALA A 443 14.31 32.25 -4.42
C ALA A 443 14.54 30.78 -4.77
N VAL A 444 15.49 30.10 -4.12
CA VAL A 444 15.62 28.63 -4.20
C VAL A 444 15.86 28.17 -2.79
N LEU A 445 14.84 27.59 -2.17
CA LEU A 445 14.81 27.18 -0.77
C LEU A 445 14.49 25.69 -0.69
N PHE A 446 15.28 24.96 0.09
CA PHE A 446 15.02 23.59 0.53
C PHE A 446 14.95 23.64 2.05
N GLY A 447 13.85 23.21 2.66
CA GLY A 447 13.69 23.24 4.11
C GLY A 447 14.61 22.23 4.78
N GLY A 448 14.44 20.94 4.45
CA GLY A 448 15.17 19.85 5.09
C GLY A 448 14.21 19.06 5.96
N ASP A 449 14.67 18.58 7.11
CA ASP A 449 13.77 17.95 8.08
C ASP A 449 13.20 18.99 9.05
N GLY A 450 12.05 18.71 9.65
CA GLY A 450 11.40 19.58 10.63
C GLY A 450 10.29 20.42 10.03
N ASN A 451 9.60 21.18 10.88
CA ASN A 451 8.43 21.96 10.46
C ASN A 451 8.85 23.38 10.07
N ASP A 452 9.07 23.60 8.79
CA ASP A 452 9.72 24.78 8.25
C ASP A 452 8.75 25.85 7.75
N ILE A 453 9.27 27.08 7.68
CA ILE A 453 8.57 28.21 7.07
C ILE A 453 9.43 28.79 5.94
N LEU A 454 9.01 28.54 4.69
CA LEU A 454 9.70 29.02 3.49
C LEU A 454 8.94 30.21 2.89
N LYS A 455 9.62 31.35 2.71
CA LYS A 455 9.00 32.55 2.12
C LYS A 455 9.75 33.06 0.90
N ALA A 456 9.09 33.02 -0.25
CA ALA A 456 9.54 33.63 -1.47
C ALA A 456 9.33 35.16 -1.46
N GLY A 457 9.81 35.79 -2.54
CA GLY A 457 10.04 37.22 -2.62
C GLY A 457 9.05 37.94 -3.52
N ALA A 458 9.59 38.68 -4.48
CA ALA A 458 8.79 39.39 -5.50
C ALA A 458 9.16 38.95 -6.93
N LYS A 459 9.86 37.82 -7.04
CA LYS A 459 10.36 37.20 -8.26
C LYS A 459 10.14 35.70 -8.10
N GLY A 460 9.98 35.01 -9.22
CA GLY A 460 9.86 33.57 -9.27
C GLY A 460 10.91 32.84 -8.42
N ALA A 461 10.43 31.82 -7.74
CA ALA A 461 11.14 31.01 -6.77
C ALA A 461 10.82 29.52 -6.93
N LEU A 462 11.71 28.69 -6.41
CA LEU A 462 11.53 27.26 -6.18
C LEU A 462 11.58 27.03 -4.67
N LEU A 463 10.50 26.55 -4.09
CA LEU A 463 10.38 26.20 -2.67
C LEU A 463 10.10 24.71 -2.56
N HIS A 464 10.85 24.01 -1.71
CA HIS A 464 10.64 22.61 -1.37
C HIS A 464 10.73 22.48 0.15
N GLY A 465 9.66 22.00 0.77
CA GLY A 465 9.53 21.89 2.23
C GLY A 465 10.52 20.87 2.78
N GLY A 466 10.34 19.61 2.40
CA GLY A 466 11.20 18.52 2.85
C GLY A 466 10.41 17.55 3.71
N ASP A 467 10.99 17.07 4.79
CA ASP A 467 10.32 16.16 5.71
C ASP A 467 9.74 16.93 6.91
N GLY A 468 8.42 16.96 7.07
CA GLY A 468 7.77 17.64 8.18
C GLY A 468 6.52 18.40 7.76
N GLN A 469 5.87 19.05 8.72
CA GLN A 469 4.69 19.87 8.43
C GLN A 469 5.11 21.30 8.09
N ASP A 470 5.28 21.59 6.82
CA ASP A 470 5.85 22.82 6.31
C ASP A 470 4.80 23.87 5.96
N ARG A 471 5.26 25.13 5.93
CA ARG A 471 4.48 26.27 5.44
C ARG A 471 5.26 27.04 4.38
N LEU A 472 4.77 26.96 3.14
CA LEU A 472 5.37 27.61 1.98
C LEU A 472 4.54 28.83 1.56
N GLU A 473 5.17 30.00 1.46
CA GLU A 473 4.55 31.27 1.06
C GLU A 473 5.24 31.82 -0.20
N ASP A 474 4.53 31.86 -1.33
CA ASP A 474 5.03 32.28 -2.66
C ASP A 474 5.34 33.81 -2.77
N GLY A 475 4.55 34.64 -2.12
CA GLY A 475 4.64 36.10 -2.18
C GLY A 475 4.22 36.68 -3.53
N ARG A 476 5.16 36.96 -4.41
CA ARG A 476 4.86 37.37 -5.80
C ARG A 476 5.92 36.78 -6.70
N GLY A 477 5.53 36.42 -7.90
CA GLY A 477 6.44 35.80 -8.85
C GLY A 477 5.66 34.85 -9.72
N ASP A 478 6.36 34.10 -10.56
CA ASP A 478 5.80 32.86 -11.06
C ASP A 478 6.66 31.80 -10.35
N ASP A 479 6.10 31.21 -9.31
CA ASP A 479 6.76 30.41 -8.29
C ASP A 479 6.38 28.93 -8.42
N GLN A 480 7.23 28.04 -7.90
CA GLN A 480 6.97 26.60 -7.82
C GLN A 480 7.16 26.15 -6.38
N LEU A 481 6.11 25.57 -5.79
CA LEU A 481 6.07 25.14 -4.40
C LEU A 481 5.81 23.63 -4.37
N TYR A 482 6.67 22.92 -3.64
CA TYR A 482 6.59 21.49 -3.36
C TYR A 482 6.56 21.33 -1.83
N GLY A 483 5.48 20.82 -1.26
CA GLY A 483 5.42 20.53 0.19
C GLY A 483 6.40 19.41 0.54
N ALA A 484 6.28 18.31 -0.20
CA ALA A 484 7.07 17.08 -0.12
C ALA A 484 6.48 16.05 0.85
N ALA A 485 7.06 15.76 2.00
CA ALA A 485 6.56 14.68 2.86
C ALA A 485 5.86 15.22 4.10
N HIS A 486 4.70 14.65 4.43
CA HIS A 486 3.77 14.99 5.52
C HIS A 486 2.79 16.14 5.17
N ASP A 487 1.92 16.48 6.13
CA ASP A 487 0.81 17.43 5.91
C ASP A 487 1.32 18.90 5.83
N ASP A 488 1.29 19.48 4.64
CA ASP A 488 1.84 20.81 4.35
C ASP A 488 0.79 21.91 4.13
N ILE A 489 1.24 23.16 4.22
CA ILE A 489 0.44 24.35 3.90
C ILE A 489 1.13 25.18 2.81
N LEU A 490 0.58 25.13 1.59
CA LEU A 490 1.06 25.89 0.45
C LEU A 490 0.17 27.11 0.22
N ILE A 491 0.73 28.31 0.39
CA ILE A 491 -0.02 29.56 0.30
C ILE A 491 0.32 30.28 -1.00
N HIS A 492 -0.71 30.36 -1.83
CA HIS A 492 -0.71 31.20 -3.00
C HIS A 492 -1.16 32.63 -2.69
N SER A 493 -0.40 33.58 -3.20
CA SER A 493 -0.67 35.00 -3.16
C SER A 493 -0.84 35.57 -4.56
N ARG A 494 0.21 35.66 -5.37
CA ARG A 494 0.12 36.37 -6.65
C ARG A 494 1.09 35.85 -7.70
N GLY A 495 0.52 35.68 -8.89
CA GLY A 495 1.27 35.35 -10.10
C GLY A 495 0.84 34.02 -10.65
N ASN A 496 1.66 33.46 -11.53
CA ASN A 496 1.34 32.20 -12.16
C ASN A 496 2.18 31.09 -11.55
N ASP A 497 1.57 30.29 -10.68
CA ASP A 497 2.29 29.42 -9.75
C ASP A 497 1.94 27.94 -9.98
N LEU A 498 2.93 27.08 -9.74
CA LEU A 498 2.80 25.64 -9.73
C LEU A 498 2.87 25.17 -8.28
N LEU A 499 1.86 24.44 -7.82
CA LEU A 499 1.80 23.89 -6.47
C LEU A 499 1.71 22.37 -6.57
N ASN A 500 2.48 21.71 -5.73
CA ASN A 500 2.48 20.26 -5.54
C ASN A 500 2.56 20.04 -4.02
N GLY A 501 1.54 19.40 -3.46
CA GLY A 501 1.49 19.11 -2.02
C GLY A 501 2.56 18.10 -1.63
N GLY A 502 2.69 17.04 -2.43
CA GLY A 502 3.61 15.95 -2.19
C GLY A 502 2.85 14.73 -1.68
N HIS A 503 3.25 14.21 -0.52
CA HIS A 503 2.63 13.10 0.17
C HIS A 503 2.14 13.59 1.54
N GLY A 504 0.87 13.38 1.85
CA GLY A 504 0.24 13.93 3.04
C GLY A 504 -1.15 14.48 2.75
N ASN A 505 -1.77 15.09 3.76
CA ASN A 505 -3.05 15.78 3.63
C ASN A 505 -2.80 17.29 3.54
N ASP A 506 -2.66 17.80 2.32
CA ASP A 506 -2.13 19.14 2.12
C ASP A 506 -3.20 20.22 2.04
N ILE A 507 -2.83 21.44 2.46
CA ILE A 507 -3.69 22.61 2.35
C ILE A 507 -3.12 23.58 1.31
N PHE A 508 -3.83 23.67 0.19
CA PHE A 508 -3.61 24.72 -0.82
C PHE A 508 -4.46 25.94 -0.46
N ALA A 509 -3.82 26.94 0.13
CA ALA A 509 -4.46 28.12 0.66
C ALA A 509 -4.32 29.34 -0.25
N PHE A 510 -5.44 30.00 -0.52
CA PHE A 510 -5.51 31.20 -1.37
C PHE A 510 -5.73 32.43 -0.50
N ALA A 511 -4.68 33.25 -0.36
CA ALA A 511 -4.70 34.44 0.49
C ALA A 511 -5.68 35.50 -0.01
N ALA A 512 -6.09 36.43 0.87
CA ALA A 512 -6.97 37.52 0.48
C ALA A 512 -6.39 38.34 -0.68
N ASN A 513 -7.21 38.65 -1.68
CA ASN A 513 -6.79 39.25 -2.96
C ASN A 513 -5.79 38.41 -3.78
N ALA A 514 -5.83 37.09 -3.65
CA ALA A 514 -5.05 36.20 -4.51
C ALA A 514 -5.38 36.44 -5.98
N SER A 515 -4.38 36.34 -6.86
CA SER A 515 -4.56 36.65 -8.28
C SER A 515 -3.54 35.96 -9.17
N GLY A 516 -3.95 35.60 -10.39
CA GLY A 516 -3.11 34.93 -11.37
C GLY A 516 -3.66 33.55 -11.73
N GLU A 517 -2.81 32.70 -12.26
CA GLU A 517 -3.15 31.33 -12.65
C GLU A 517 -2.35 30.33 -11.81
N VAL A 518 -3.05 29.50 -11.05
CA VAL A 518 -2.43 28.47 -10.21
C VAL A 518 -2.72 27.11 -10.79
N ARG A 519 -1.70 26.28 -10.95
CA ARG A 519 -1.82 24.87 -11.31
C ARG A 519 -1.44 24.03 -10.11
N ILE A 520 -2.32 23.11 -9.72
CA ILE A 520 -2.08 22.14 -8.66
C ILE A 520 -1.95 20.77 -9.32
N GLU A 521 -0.77 20.16 -9.21
CA GLU A 521 -0.41 18.96 -9.98
C GLU A 521 -1.01 17.67 -9.42
N ASP A 522 -1.23 17.61 -8.10
CA ASP A 522 -1.43 16.38 -7.35
C ASP A 522 -2.70 16.35 -6.47
N PHE A 523 -3.62 17.30 -6.65
CA PHE A 523 -4.82 17.40 -5.80
C PHE A 523 -5.68 16.11 -5.83
N GLY A 524 -5.69 15.38 -4.72
CA GLY A 524 -6.38 14.10 -4.57
C GLY A 524 -5.79 12.98 -5.43
N ARG A 525 -4.47 12.96 -5.64
CA ARG A 525 -3.76 11.96 -6.46
C ARG A 525 -3.05 10.88 -5.67
N ALA A 526 -3.14 10.88 -4.35
CA ALA A 526 -2.61 9.83 -3.50
C ALA A 526 -3.74 9.05 -2.81
N PHE A 527 -3.61 7.71 -2.79
CA PHE A 527 -4.59 6.85 -2.13
C PHE A 527 -4.47 6.95 -0.61
N GLY A 528 -5.61 7.05 0.08
CA GLY A 528 -5.65 7.17 1.54
C GLY A 528 -5.36 8.58 2.08
N GLU A 529 -5.14 9.56 1.18
CA GLU A 529 -4.84 10.95 1.51
C GLU A 529 -5.98 11.88 1.06
N THR A 530 -6.06 13.07 1.67
CA THR A 530 -7.09 14.07 1.36
C THR A 530 -6.52 15.48 1.41
N ASP A 531 -6.52 16.13 0.25
CA ASP A 531 -6.14 17.54 0.14
C ASP A 531 -7.31 18.50 0.34
N PHE A 532 -6.95 19.72 0.70
CA PHE A 532 -7.89 20.79 0.99
C PHE A 532 -7.58 22.05 0.20
N LEU A 533 -8.63 22.66 -0.35
CA LEU A 533 -8.56 24.05 -0.83
C LEU A 533 -9.10 24.98 0.25
N LEU A 534 -8.26 25.89 0.72
CA LEU A 534 -8.64 26.92 1.69
C LEU A 534 -8.80 28.27 1.00
N PHE A 535 -10.03 28.79 0.96
CA PHE A 535 -10.32 30.08 0.35
C PHE A 535 -10.52 31.20 1.37
N ALA A 536 -9.86 32.33 1.13
CA ALA A 536 -10.22 33.59 1.76
C ALA A 536 -11.68 33.99 1.40
N PRO A 537 -12.49 34.49 2.35
CA PRO A 537 -13.92 34.77 2.12
C PRO A 537 -14.23 35.82 1.04
N ASP A 538 -13.25 36.62 0.64
CA ASP A 538 -13.35 37.61 -0.44
C ASP A 538 -13.18 37.01 -1.84
N ILE A 539 -12.61 35.80 -1.95
CA ILE A 539 -12.51 35.04 -3.20
C ILE A 539 -13.79 34.22 -3.41
N PHE A 540 -14.09 33.33 -2.47
CA PHE A 540 -15.30 32.51 -2.45
C PHE A 540 -15.91 32.50 -1.06
N SER A 541 -17.24 32.53 -0.98
CA SER A 541 -17.97 32.67 0.30
C SER A 541 -18.77 31.43 0.71
N SER A 542 -18.86 30.42 -0.15
CA SER A 542 -19.49 29.13 0.15
C SER A 542 -19.11 28.07 -0.89
N LEU A 543 -19.26 26.78 -0.55
CA LEU A 543 -19.05 25.66 -1.48
C LEU A 543 -19.89 25.80 -2.76
N GLY A 544 -21.15 26.25 -2.63
CA GLY A 544 -22.01 26.47 -3.80
C GLY A 544 -21.43 27.52 -4.76
N ASN A 545 -20.79 28.56 -4.23
CA ASN A 545 -20.13 29.58 -5.05
C ASN A 545 -18.87 29.02 -5.76
N VAL A 546 -18.11 28.12 -5.13
CA VAL A 546 -16.99 27.42 -5.77
C VAL A 546 -17.51 26.56 -6.91
N LEU A 547 -18.51 25.70 -6.65
CA LEU A 547 -19.11 24.81 -7.64
C LEU A 547 -19.70 25.56 -8.84
N ASP A 548 -20.39 26.68 -8.61
CA ASP A 548 -20.96 27.52 -9.68
C ASP A 548 -19.89 28.12 -10.61
N ASN A 549 -18.63 28.20 -10.15
CA ASN A 549 -17.50 28.70 -10.92
C ASN A 549 -16.46 27.61 -11.24
N THR A 550 -16.87 26.34 -11.14
CA THR A 550 -16.03 25.19 -11.48
C THR A 550 -16.49 24.59 -12.82
N SER A 551 -15.56 24.21 -13.66
CA SER A 551 -15.83 23.52 -14.93
C SER A 551 -14.76 22.48 -15.26
N MET A 552 -15.18 21.35 -15.84
CA MET A 552 -14.24 20.37 -16.40
C MET A 552 -13.57 20.89 -17.67
N THR A 553 -12.28 20.61 -17.80
CA THR A 553 -11.46 20.86 -18.99
C THR A 553 -10.86 19.56 -19.50
N GLU A 554 -10.02 19.62 -20.54
CA GLU A 554 -9.25 18.44 -21.00
C GLU A 554 -8.18 18.04 -19.98
N ASP A 555 -7.63 19.02 -19.25
CA ASP A 555 -6.49 18.85 -18.36
C ASP A 555 -6.90 18.65 -16.89
N GLY A 556 -8.20 18.63 -16.56
CA GLY A 556 -8.71 18.51 -15.18
C GLY A 556 -9.80 19.53 -14.85
N LEU A 557 -9.85 19.98 -13.59
CA LEU A 557 -10.83 20.96 -13.12
C LEU A 557 -10.31 22.39 -13.21
N LEU A 558 -11.17 23.30 -13.66
CA LEU A 558 -10.92 24.73 -13.70
C LEU A 558 -11.88 25.45 -12.74
N ILE A 559 -11.34 26.14 -11.73
CA ILE A 559 -12.08 26.97 -10.77
C ILE A 559 -11.70 28.43 -11.00
N GLN A 560 -12.67 29.32 -11.21
CA GLN A 560 -12.39 30.72 -11.57
C GLN A 560 -13.08 31.72 -10.65
N SER A 561 -12.34 32.77 -10.29
CA SER A 561 -12.89 33.99 -9.70
C SER A 561 -12.60 35.18 -10.63
N GLN A 562 -12.78 36.41 -10.13
CA GLN A 562 -12.51 37.60 -10.93
C GLN A 562 -11.03 37.73 -11.32
N ASP A 563 -10.13 37.50 -10.38
CA ASP A 563 -8.70 37.78 -10.53
C ASP A 563 -7.82 36.53 -10.40
N LEU A 564 -8.40 35.37 -10.06
CA LEU A 564 -7.70 34.10 -9.84
C LEU A 564 -8.32 32.98 -10.68
N THR A 565 -7.46 32.19 -11.32
CA THR A 565 -7.79 30.94 -12.00
C THR A 565 -7.01 29.82 -11.33
N ILE A 566 -7.68 28.71 -11.01
CA ILE A 566 -7.08 27.52 -10.41
C ILE A 566 -7.37 26.35 -11.34
N ILE A 567 -6.32 25.60 -11.67
CA ILE A 567 -6.37 24.39 -12.47
C ILE A 567 -5.93 23.26 -11.54
N LEU A 568 -6.80 22.29 -11.31
CA LEU A 568 -6.47 21.06 -10.60
C LEU A 568 -6.24 19.99 -11.66
N ASP A 569 -5.00 19.56 -11.81
CA ASP A 569 -4.63 18.68 -12.90
C ASP A 569 -5.27 17.31 -12.71
N HIS A 570 -5.84 16.82 -13.81
CA HIS A 570 -6.55 15.57 -13.97
C HIS A 570 -7.80 15.38 -13.08
N ALA A 571 -8.07 16.27 -12.11
CA ALA A 571 -9.12 16.09 -11.09
C ALA A 571 -10.53 15.97 -11.69
N ASP A 572 -11.40 15.20 -11.02
CA ASP A 572 -12.83 15.12 -11.33
C ASP A 572 -13.63 16.02 -10.38
N ILE A 573 -14.83 16.44 -10.79
CA ILE A 573 -15.74 17.32 -10.05
C ILE A 573 -16.04 16.85 -8.63
N ASP A 574 -15.98 15.53 -8.37
CA ASP A 574 -16.21 14.94 -7.05
C ASP A 574 -15.11 15.34 -6.02
N ALA A 575 -13.94 15.77 -6.50
CA ALA A 575 -12.87 16.32 -5.67
C ALA A 575 -13.29 17.63 -4.96
N ILE A 576 -14.33 18.32 -5.44
CA ILE A 576 -14.82 19.58 -4.86
C ILE A 576 -16.09 19.33 -4.04
N ASN A 577 -15.94 19.16 -2.73
CA ASN A 577 -17.03 18.83 -1.84
C ASN A 577 -16.89 19.47 -0.45
N ALA A 578 -17.80 19.14 0.47
CA ALA A 578 -17.84 19.77 1.79
C ALA A 578 -16.72 19.33 2.74
N GLN A 579 -15.98 18.27 2.40
CA GLN A 579 -14.83 17.79 3.16
C GLN A 579 -13.53 18.44 2.68
N THR A 580 -13.39 18.68 1.37
CA THR A 580 -12.16 19.21 0.75
C THR A 580 -12.12 20.73 0.63
N ILE A 581 -13.26 21.42 0.76
CA ILE A 581 -13.31 22.89 0.62
C ILE A 581 -13.50 23.58 1.96
N LEU A 582 -12.50 24.40 2.31
CA LEU A 582 -12.43 25.17 3.54
C LEU A 582 -12.54 26.68 3.26
N PHE A 583 -13.02 27.43 4.26
CA PHE A 583 -13.13 28.89 4.19
C PHE A 583 -12.55 29.53 5.46
N GLY A 584 -11.61 30.47 5.31
CA GLY A 584 -10.90 31.07 6.43
C GLY A 584 -9.79 32.03 6.02
N GLU A 585 -9.05 32.55 7.00
CA GLU A 585 -7.79 33.25 6.74
C GLU A 585 -6.65 32.22 6.63
N ALA A 586 -5.76 32.43 5.65
CA ALA A 586 -4.59 31.58 5.36
C ALA A 586 -3.40 31.85 6.29
#